data_AF-A0A7V3VX19-F1
#
_entry.id   AF-A0A7V3VX19-F1
#
_cell.length_a   1.000
_cell.length_b   1.000
_cell.length_c   1.000
_cell.angle_alpha   90.00
_cell.angle_beta   90.00
_cell.angle_gamma   90.00
#
_symmetry.space_group_name_H-M   'P 1'
#
loop_
_entity.id
_entity.type
_entity.pdbx_description
1 polymer ?
#
loop_
_entity_poly.entity_id
_entity_poly.type
_entity_poly.pdbx_seq_one_letter_code
_entity_poly.pdbx_strand_id
1 'polypeptide(L)'
;MYTRVVAEEPHTGKRCLRADGDRGAAVEQAVWSFATGQAVSVSGWIRTREVAASGGGFAFLALYEYNSQGHLVRFVDFAKVTGTTPWTVYEYTTRLTPTTEYVVLRAGIHAATGTAWFDDLNLVAGDKPIAWTDSRPGLSQSPAYRAAILDEPSLPVQGAATPVRTFRRVFTSLGLSLTSLTAGDIENGALSPDRFDLFIVPTGATFPVTCRKALLAFLTAGGDLLCTGGYAFDQLVVREGNKWTAFAKYQERQRQRARRTHIENGGFEDGSNHWLADGPACSIEEGLAASGSRSGKVTVQDAGQGSRWTHRLTVEPGKTYLIGAALRYENVHGSHYAYLAVYQYDAEGKLLAFRDFAQVTGSQDWTRREAVISIHPQATTVLFHAGLYLAAGTLWVDDVTCGELPSEERINGHYGE
;
A
#
# COMPACT_ATOMS: atom_id res chain seq x y z
N MET A 1 -17.02 -9.38 -25.44
CA MET A 1 -17.06 -9.04 -24.00
C MET A 1 -17.24 -10.35 -23.26
N TYR A 2 -16.22 -10.82 -22.55
CA TYR A 2 -16.20 -12.14 -21.91
C TYR A 2 -16.91 -12.17 -20.55
N THR A 3 -17.22 -10.99 -20.01
CA THR A 3 -18.05 -10.80 -18.83
C THR A 3 -19.19 -9.84 -19.16
N ARG A 4 -20.38 -10.11 -18.63
CA ARG A 4 -21.57 -9.24 -18.77
C ARG A 4 -22.62 -9.55 -17.70
N VAL A 5 -23.45 -8.57 -17.39
CA VAL A 5 -24.63 -8.77 -16.54
C VAL A 5 -25.77 -9.35 -17.40
N VAL A 6 -26.41 -10.43 -16.94
CA VAL A 6 -27.48 -11.14 -17.65
C VAL A 6 -28.69 -11.39 -16.74
N ALA A 7 -29.84 -11.72 -17.33
CA ALA A 7 -31.04 -12.15 -16.60
C ALA A 7 -31.25 -13.69 -16.61
N GLU A 8 -30.20 -14.44 -16.95
CA GLU A 8 -30.24 -15.91 -17.11
C GLU A 8 -30.15 -16.61 -15.74
N GLU A 9 -31.31 -16.94 -15.16
CA GLU A 9 -31.43 -17.74 -13.92
C GLU A 9 -30.54 -17.22 -12.77
N PRO A 10 -30.72 -15.95 -12.35
CA PRO A 10 -29.94 -15.40 -11.24
C PRO A 10 -30.21 -16.19 -9.96
N HIS A 11 -29.25 -16.19 -9.03
CA HIS A 11 -29.43 -16.85 -7.73
C HIS A 11 -30.51 -16.10 -6.92
N THR A 12 -30.42 -14.77 -6.90
CA THR A 12 -31.49 -13.90 -6.38
C THR A 12 -31.74 -12.69 -7.28
N GLY A 13 -32.85 -11.98 -7.06
CA GLY A 13 -33.15 -10.77 -7.81
C GLY A 13 -33.45 -11.02 -9.30
N LYS A 14 -32.99 -10.11 -10.16
CA LYS A 14 -33.33 -10.08 -11.60
C LYS A 14 -32.16 -10.34 -12.53
N ARG A 15 -30.92 -10.22 -12.03
CA ARG A 15 -29.71 -10.23 -12.85
C ARG A 15 -28.54 -10.81 -12.07
N CYS A 16 -27.66 -11.51 -12.77
CA CYS A 16 -26.41 -12.04 -12.25
C CYS A 16 -25.26 -11.70 -13.21
N LEU A 17 -24.02 -11.84 -12.75
CA LEU A 17 -22.84 -11.73 -13.61
C LEU A 17 -22.64 -13.05 -14.36
N ARG A 18 -22.40 -12.99 -15.66
CA ARG A 18 -21.94 -14.12 -16.48
C ARG A 18 -20.52 -13.88 -16.97
N ALA A 19 -19.69 -14.91 -16.91
CA ALA A 19 -18.40 -15.00 -17.58
C ALA A 19 -18.37 -16.19 -18.53
N ASP A 20 -17.90 -16.00 -19.75
CA ASP A 20 -17.71 -17.04 -20.76
C ASP A 20 -16.22 -17.26 -21.01
N GLY A 21 -15.80 -18.52 -21.04
CA GLY A 21 -14.42 -18.96 -21.14
C GLY A 21 -14.03 -19.38 -22.56
N ASP A 22 -13.07 -18.66 -23.12
CA ASP A 22 -12.16 -19.09 -24.21
C ASP A 22 -10.76 -18.44 -24.05
N ARG A 23 -10.69 -17.34 -23.29
CA ARG A 23 -9.52 -16.62 -22.74
C ARG A 23 -9.87 -16.14 -21.33
N GLY A 24 -8.86 -15.89 -20.49
CA GLY A 24 -9.08 -15.46 -19.10
C GLY A 24 -9.98 -14.21 -19.02
N ALA A 25 -11.02 -14.26 -18.20
CA ALA A 25 -12.04 -13.22 -18.10
C ALA A 25 -12.46 -13.03 -16.64
N ALA A 26 -12.37 -11.82 -16.11
CA ALA A 26 -12.78 -11.50 -14.76
C ALA A 26 -13.40 -10.10 -14.69
N VAL A 27 -14.28 -9.92 -13.72
CA VAL A 27 -14.62 -8.59 -13.20
C VAL A 27 -13.98 -8.41 -11.85
N GLU A 28 -13.79 -7.15 -11.48
CA GLU A 28 -13.19 -6.79 -10.21
C GLU A 28 -13.83 -5.54 -9.62
N GLN A 29 -13.92 -5.51 -8.30
CA GLN A 29 -14.40 -4.37 -7.54
C GLN A 29 -13.44 -4.06 -6.40
N ALA A 30 -12.87 -2.86 -6.40
CA ALA A 30 -12.03 -2.37 -5.32
C ALA A 30 -12.88 -1.83 -4.15
N VAL A 31 -12.49 -2.17 -2.93
CA VAL A 31 -13.16 -1.76 -1.69
C VAL A 31 -12.13 -1.14 -0.74
N TRP A 32 -12.36 0.12 -0.37
CA TRP A 32 -11.42 0.96 0.41
C TRP A 32 -11.82 1.13 1.89
N SER A 33 -12.94 0.54 2.30
CA SER A 33 -13.62 0.83 3.58
C SER A 33 -13.08 0.06 4.79
N PHE A 34 -11.97 -0.68 4.67
CA PHE A 34 -11.44 -1.50 5.76
C PHE A 34 -10.21 -0.88 6.42
N ALA A 35 -10.11 -1.06 7.73
CA ALA A 35 -8.92 -0.74 8.50
C ALA A 35 -7.82 -1.79 8.27
N THR A 36 -6.56 -1.36 8.36
CA THR A 36 -5.40 -2.26 8.32
C THR A 36 -5.50 -3.30 9.43
N GLY A 37 -5.25 -4.58 9.12
CA GLY A 37 -5.34 -5.64 10.14
C GLY A 37 -6.75 -6.02 10.56
N GLN A 38 -7.81 -5.47 9.94
CA GLN A 38 -9.20 -5.79 10.26
C GLN A 38 -9.56 -7.22 9.85
N ALA A 39 -10.37 -7.90 10.66
CA ALA A 39 -11.00 -9.15 10.25
C ALA A 39 -12.08 -8.86 9.21
N VAL A 40 -12.11 -9.66 8.15
CA VAL A 40 -13.12 -9.58 7.10
C VAL A 40 -13.63 -10.97 6.74
N SER A 41 -14.88 -11.03 6.31
CA SER A 41 -15.49 -12.21 5.75
C SER A 41 -16.09 -11.90 4.38
N VAL A 42 -15.77 -12.75 3.41
CA VAL A 42 -16.29 -12.68 2.04
C VAL A 42 -17.17 -13.89 1.76
N SER A 43 -18.25 -13.67 1.02
CA SER A 43 -19.10 -14.72 0.47
C SER A 43 -19.50 -14.42 -0.96
N GLY A 44 -19.88 -15.45 -1.70
CA GLY A 44 -20.45 -15.29 -3.04
C GLY A 44 -20.95 -16.61 -3.60
N TRP A 45 -21.96 -16.53 -4.47
CA TRP A 45 -22.52 -17.68 -5.15
C TRP A 45 -21.91 -17.84 -6.53
N ILE A 46 -21.62 -19.08 -6.91
CA ILE A 46 -21.13 -19.45 -8.24
C ILE A 46 -21.93 -20.64 -8.79
N ARG A 47 -22.28 -20.56 -10.07
CA ARG A 47 -22.84 -21.65 -10.87
C ARG A 47 -21.95 -21.85 -12.09
N THR A 48 -21.75 -23.08 -12.53
CA THR A 48 -20.91 -23.37 -13.70
C THR A 48 -21.61 -24.29 -14.69
N ARG A 49 -21.27 -24.16 -15.96
CA ARG A 49 -21.67 -25.07 -17.04
C ARG A 49 -20.45 -25.37 -17.89
N GLU A 50 -20.09 -26.66 -17.94
CA GLU A 50 -19.04 -27.20 -18.79
C GLU A 50 -17.70 -26.45 -18.65
N VAL A 51 -17.37 -26.04 -17.42
CA VAL A 51 -16.09 -25.38 -17.15
C VAL A 51 -14.97 -26.40 -17.25
N ALA A 52 -14.25 -26.40 -18.37
CA ALA A 52 -13.18 -27.35 -18.65
C ALA A 52 -11.83 -26.64 -18.61
N ALA A 53 -10.93 -27.14 -17.76
CA ALA A 53 -9.62 -26.56 -17.58
C ALA A 53 -8.75 -26.75 -18.84
N SER A 54 -8.07 -25.68 -19.26
CA SER A 54 -6.90 -25.76 -20.12
C SER A 54 -5.66 -25.74 -19.22
N GLY A 55 -5.20 -26.91 -18.79
CA GLY A 55 -4.18 -27.04 -17.74
C GLY A 55 -4.80 -26.91 -16.34
N GLY A 56 -4.33 -25.97 -15.52
CA GLY A 56 -4.78 -25.76 -14.13
C GLY A 56 -5.91 -24.75 -13.95
N GLY A 57 -6.72 -24.51 -15.00
CA GLY A 57 -7.77 -23.48 -15.01
C GLY A 57 -9.08 -23.85 -14.28
N PHE A 58 -9.87 -22.83 -13.95
CA PHE A 58 -11.11 -22.93 -13.18
C PHE A 58 -11.93 -21.64 -13.26
N ALA A 59 -13.22 -21.72 -12.91
CA ALA A 59 -14.01 -20.54 -12.52
C ALA A 59 -13.74 -20.20 -11.05
N PHE A 60 -13.69 -18.92 -10.68
CA PHE A 60 -13.26 -18.50 -9.35
C PHE A 60 -14.03 -17.32 -8.76
N LEU A 61 -14.02 -17.29 -7.44
CA LEU A 61 -14.22 -16.11 -6.61
C LEU A 61 -12.93 -15.86 -5.82
N ALA A 62 -12.48 -14.61 -5.75
CA ALA A 62 -11.22 -14.29 -5.10
C ALA A 62 -11.22 -12.96 -4.35
N LEU A 63 -10.41 -12.91 -3.29
CA LEU A 63 -10.14 -11.72 -2.49
C LEU A 63 -8.64 -11.39 -2.58
N TYR A 64 -8.34 -10.24 -3.17
CA TYR A 64 -6.96 -9.77 -3.41
C TYR A 64 -6.71 -8.56 -2.52
N GLU A 65 -5.54 -8.50 -1.89
CA GLU A 65 -5.14 -7.41 -1.00
C GLU A 65 -4.02 -6.61 -1.65
N TYR A 66 -4.19 -5.29 -1.69
CA TYR A 66 -3.22 -4.38 -2.27
C TYR A 66 -2.73 -3.38 -1.22
N ASN A 67 -1.46 -3.01 -1.30
CA ASN A 67 -0.90 -1.94 -0.46
C ASN A 67 -1.10 -0.55 -1.07
N SER A 68 -0.64 0.49 -0.37
CA SER A 68 -0.75 1.89 -0.81
C SER A 68 -0.01 2.20 -2.12
N GLN A 69 0.93 1.35 -2.52
CA GLN A 69 1.64 1.45 -3.81
C GLN A 69 0.91 0.74 -4.96
N GLY A 70 -0.23 0.09 -4.69
CA GLY A 70 -0.94 -0.71 -5.68
C GLY A 70 -0.28 -2.07 -5.97
N HIS A 71 0.67 -2.50 -5.14
CA HIS A 71 1.25 -3.84 -5.24
C HIS A 71 0.36 -4.86 -4.53
N LEU A 72 0.15 -6.02 -5.18
CA LEU A 72 -0.53 -7.16 -4.59
C LEU A 72 0.32 -7.71 -3.43
N VAL A 73 -0.24 -7.71 -2.21
CA VAL A 73 0.46 -8.22 -1.01
C VAL A 73 0.03 -9.62 -0.62
N ARG A 74 -1.24 -9.97 -0.88
CA ARG A 74 -1.79 -11.30 -0.64
C ARG A 74 -2.99 -11.53 -1.54
N PHE A 75 -3.24 -12.76 -1.92
CA PHE A 75 -4.50 -13.13 -2.56
C PHE A 75 -4.95 -14.52 -2.14
N VAL A 76 -6.25 -14.74 -2.27
CA VAL A 76 -6.88 -16.05 -2.11
C VAL A 76 -7.98 -16.20 -3.13
N ASP A 77 -7.95 -17.29 -3.88
CA ASP A 77 -9.10 -17.76 -4.65
C ASP A 77 -9.91 -18.66 -3.71
N PHE A 78 -10.91 -18.09 -3.03
CA PHE A 78 -11.70 -18.83 -2.04
C PHE A 78 -12.73 -19.78 -2.66
N ALA A 79 -12.96 -19.67 -3.97
CA ALA A 79 -13.65 -20.68 -4.76
C ALA A 79 -12.86 -21.01 -6.03
N LYS A 80 -12.72 -22.30 -6.34
CA LYS A 80 -12.21 -22.81 -7.61
C LYS A 80 -13.13 -23.93 -8.08
N VAL A 81 -13.81 -23.72 -9.21
CA VAL A 81 -14.88 -24.62 -9.68
C VAL A 81 -14.64 -25.02 -11.13
N THR A 82 -14.81 -26.31 -11.39
CA THR A 82 -14.76 -26.92 -12.73
C THR A 82 -16.00 -27.78 -12.96
N GLY A 83 -16.30 -28.11 -14.21
CA GLY A 83 -17.43 -28.92 -14.60
C GLY A 83 -18.73 -28.11 -14.67
N THR A 84 -19.84 -28.79 -14.39
CA THR A 84 -21.19 -28.21 -14.32
C THR A 84 -21.69 -28.36 -12.90
N THR A 85 -21.95 -27.25 -12.22
CA THR A 85 -22.40 -27.22 -10.83
C THR A 85 -23.65 -26.35 -10.68
N PRO A 86 -24.58 -26.70 -9.78
CA PRO A 86 -25.64 -25.76 -9.39
C PRO A 86 -25.05 -24.55 -8.66
N TRP A 87 -25.89 -23.54 -8.40
CA TRP A 87 -25.54 -22.41 -7.54
C TRP A 87 -25.03 -22.94 -6.19
N THR A 88 -23.79 -22.60 -5.86
CA THR A 88 -23.11 -23.00 -4.63
C THR A 88 -22.46 -21.79 -4.01
N VAL A 89 -22.67 -21.58 -2.71
CA VAL A 89 -22.03 -20.50 -1.95
C VAL A 89 -20.63 -20.91 -1.50
N TYR A 90 -19.71 -19.97 -1.55
CA TYR A 90 -18.38 -20.11 -0.99
C TYR A 90 -18.14 -18.94 -0.04
N GLU A 91 -17.44 -19.22 1.05
CA GLU A 91 -17.19 -18.25 2.12
C GLU A 91 -15.73 -18.34 2.55
N TYR A 92 -15.17 -17.20 2.96
CA TYR A 92 -13.82 -17.15 3.49
C TYR A 92 -13.69 -16.01 4.50
N THR A 93 -13.05 -16.31 5.63
CA THR A 93 -12.74 -15.33 6.68
C THR A 93 -11.22 -15.20 6.80
N THR A 94 -10.75 -13.96 6.86
CA THR A 94 -9.33 -13.68 7.09
C THR A 94 -9.13 -12.39 7.85
N ARG A 95 -7.95 -12.23 8.42
CA ARG A 95 -7.47 -10.93 8.90
C ARG A 95 -6.64 -10.29 7.82
N LEU A 96 -7.01 -9.10 7.36
CA LEU A 96 -6.26 -8.35 6.36
C LEU A 96 -4.82 -8.14 6.81
N THR A 97 -3.88 -8.11 5.87
CA THR A 97 -2.48 -7.81 6.21
C THR A 97 -2.36 -6.39 6.78
N PRO A 98 -1.41 -6.12 7.68
CA PRO A 98 -1.17 -4.77 8.20
C PRO A 98 -0.91 -3.71 7.11
N THR A 99 -0.46 -4.12 5.91
CA THR A 99 -0.20 -3.22 4.77
C THR A 99 -1.37 -3.06 3.82
N THR A 100 -2.49 -3.76 4.05
CA THR A 100 -3.62 -3.72 3.13
C THR A 100 -4.27 -2.35 3.16
N GLU A 101 -4.20 -1.66 2.03
CA GLU A 101 -4.81 -0.35 1.83
C GLU A 101 -6.24 -0.50 1.30
N TYR A 102 -6.41 -1.37 0.30
CA TYR A 102 -7.70 -1.75 -0.26
C TYR A 102 -7.69 -3.22 -0.66
N VAL A 103 -8.89 -3.77 -0.79
CA VAL A 103 -9.09 -5.12 -1.28
C VAL A 103 -9.82 -5.10 -2.60
N VAL A 104 -9.61 -6.13 -3.41
CA VAL A 104 -10.28 -6.31 -4.69
C VAL A 104 -11.00 -7.65 -4.65
N LEU A 105 -12.31 -7.60 -4.78
CA LEU A 105 -13.15 -8.78 -4.97
C LEU A 105 -13.21 -9.10 -6.46
N ARG A 106 -12.96 -10.36 -6.82
CA ARG A 106 -12.88 -10.79 -8.23
C ARG A 106 -13.77 -12.01 -8.46
N ALA A 107 -14.37 -12.04 -9.64
CA ALA A 107 -15.16 -13.16 -10.13
C ALA A 107 -14.86 -13.41 -11.61
N GLY A 108 -14.59 -14.65 -12.01
CA GLY A 108 -14.20 -14.92 -13.38
C GLY A 108 -13.85 -16.36 -13.72
N ILE A 109 -13.31 -16.56 -14.92
CA ILE A 109 -12.76 -17.81 -15.42
C ILE A 109 -11.27 -17.61 -15.75
N HIS A 110 -10.41 -18.45 -15.20
CA HIS A 110 -8.98 -18.47 -15.45
C HIS A 110 -8.60 -19.73 -16.23
N ALA A 111 -7.95 -19.57 -17.39
CA ALA A 111 -7.39 -20.67 -18.19
C ALA A 111 -8.35 -21.86 -18.41
N ALA A 112 -9.64 -21.60 -18.62
CA ALA A 112 -10.66 -22.62 -18.82
C ALA A 112 -11.69 -22.16 -19.85
N THR A 113 -12.34 -23.13 -20.50
CA THR A 113 -13.52 -22.91 -21.33
C THR A 113 -14.80 -23.05 -20.52
N GLY A 114 -15.95 -22.76 -21.09
CA GLY A 114 -17.27 -22.97 -20.47
C GLY A 114 -17.93 -21.67 -20.02
N THR A 115 -18.93 -21.75 -19.15
CA THR A 115 -19.63 -20.57 -18.63
C THR A 115 -19.74 -20.65 -17.11
N ALA A 116 -19.53 -19.51 -16.45
CA ALA A 116 -19.75 -19.33 -15.02
C ALA A 116 -20.69 -18.15 -14.79
N TRP A 117 -21.56 -18.29 -13.80
CA TRP A 117 -22.40 -17.21 -13.31
C TRP A 117 -22.07 -16.95 -11.85
N PHE A 118 -22.16 -15.69 -11.46
CA PHE A 118 -21.83 -15.22 -10.12
C PHE A 118 -22.93 -14.30 -9.63
N ASP A 119 -23.26 -14.41 -8.35
CA ASP A 119 -24.31 -13.61 -7.74
C ASP A 119 -24.11 -13.46 -6.23
N ASP A 120 -24.78 -12.47 -5.64
CA ASP A 120 -24.82 -12.28 -4.18
C ASP A 120 -23.44 -12.22 -3.51
N LEU A 121 -22.48 -11.54 -4.16
CA LEU A 121 -21.16 -11.31 -3.61
C LEU A 121 -21.25 -10.31 -2.44
N ASN A 122 -20.71 -10.69 -1.28
CA ASN A 122 -20.70 -9.82 -0.10
C ASN A 122 -19.33 -9.83 0.57
N LEU A 123 -18.92 -8.68 1.10
CA LEU A 123 -17.69 -8.51 1.85
C LEU A 123 -17.97 -7.62 3.05
N VAL A 124 -17.78 -8.15 4.25
CA VAL A 124 -18.10 -7.48 5.50
C VAL A 124 -16.93 -7.49 6.47
N ALA A 125 -16.90 -6.49 7.35
CA ALA A 125 -16.01 -6.51 8.49
C ALA A 125 -16.49 -7.52 9.54
N GLY A 126 -15.56 -8.26 10.15
CA GLY A 126 -15.81 -9.24 11.19
C GLY A 126 -15.35 -10.66 10.79
N ASP A 127 -15.61 -11.61 11.70
CA ASP A 127 -15.15 -12.99 11.56
C ASP A 127 -16.21 -13.93 10.97
N LYS A 128 -17.35 -13.38 10.54
CA LYS A 128 -18.48 -14.16 10.00
C LYS A 128 -18.99 -13.55 8.69
N PRO A 129 -19.20 -14.38 7.64
CA PRO A 129 -19.89 -13.95 6.46
C PRO A 129 -21.33 -13.59 6.82
N ILE A 130 -21.83 -12.56 6.17
CA ILE A 130 -23.23 -12.17 6.25
C ILE A 130 -23.82 -12.45 4.87
N ALA A 131 -25.00 -13.06 4.82
CA ALA A 131 -25.69 -13.26 3.56
C ALA A 131 -25.88 -11.93 2.86
N TRP A 132 -25.67 -11.90 1.54
CA TRP A 132 -25.99 -10.71 0.77
C TRP A 132 -27.47 -10.37 0.95
N THR A 133 -27.75 -9.09 1.14
CA THR A 133 -29.11 -8.57 1.13
C THR A 133 -29.11 -7.39 0.18
N ASP A 134 -30.20 -7.25 -0.57
CA ASP A 134 -30.35 -6.14 -1.50
C ASP A 134 -30.28 -4.84 -0.70
N SER A 135 -29.11 -4.18 -0.80
CA SER A 135 -28.82 -2.94 -0.10
C SER A 135 -29.45 -1.80 -0.88
N ARG A 136 -30.78 -1.85 -1.02
CA ARG A 136 -31.71 -0.76 -1.33
C ARG A 136 -33.12 -1.36 -1.49
N PRO A 137 -33.87 -1.60 -0.39
CA PRO A 137 -35.32 -1.75 -0.47
C PRO A 137 -35.94 -0.44 -0.93
N GLY A 138 -35.96 -0.22 -2.24
CA GLY A 138 -36.56 0.95 -2.90
C GLY A 138 -35.86 2.27 -2.56
N LEU A 139 -35.77 3.15 -3.55
CA LEU A 139 -36.04 4.56 -3.29
C LEU A 139 -37.53 4.67 -2.92
N SER A 140 -37.90 4.11 -1.77
CA SER A 140 -39.19 4.32 -1.14
C SER A 140 -39.19 5.79 -0.70
N GLN A 141 -39.72 6.67 -1.55
CA GLN A 141 -39.81 8.13 -1.36
C GLN A 141 -38.54 8.71 -0.70
N SER A 142 -37.51 8.99 -1.49
CA SER A 142 -36.21 9.43 -1.00
C SER A 142 -36.32 10.48 0.13
N PRO A 143 -35.63 10.30 1.27
CA PRO A 143 -35.28 11.45 2.09
C PRO A 143 -34.59 12.49 1.19
N ALA A 144 -34.81 13.78 1.49
CA ALA A 144 -34.17 14.87 0.78
C ALA A 144 -32.66 14.59 0.61
N TYR A 145 -32.15 14.72 -0.60
CA TYR A 145 -30.76 14.43 -0.98
C TYR A 145 -29.76 15.06 0.02
N ARG A 146 -28.92 14.23 0.66
CA ARG A 146 -28.15 14.58 1.87
C ARG A 146 -26.72 14.94 1.48
N ALA A 147 -26.31 16.17 1.70
CA ALA A 147 -24.95 16.60 1.36
C ALA A 147 -24.07 16.84 2.58
N ALA A 148 -22.79 16.53 2.42
CA ALA A 148 -21.71 16.97 3.29
C ALA A 148 -20.80 17.94 2.54
N ILE A 149 -20.20 18.90 3.25
CA ILE A 149 -19.21 19.83 2.71
C ILE A 149 -17.97 19.87 3.60
N LEU A 150 -16.79 19.85 2.99
CA LEU A 150 -15.54 20.14 3.68
C LEU A 150 -15.54 21.61 4.13
N ASP A 151 -15.71 21.83 5.42
CA ASP A 151 -15.72 23.14 6.06
C ASP A 151 -14.62 23.17 7.13
N GLU A 152 -13.39 23.39 6.68
CA GLU A 152 -12.20 23.52 7.52
C GLU A 152 -11.67 24.95 7.39
N PRO A 153 -12.05 25.89 8.27
CA PRO A 153 -11.69 27.30 8.15
C PRO A 153 -10.19 27.57 8.15
N SER A 154 -9.41 26.67 8.75
CA SER A 154 -7.96 26.77 8.82
C SER A 154 -7.25 26.27 7.55
N LEU A 155 -7.97 25.59 6.64
CA LEU A 155 -7.38 24.99 5.45
C LEU A 155 -6.93 26.07 4.45
N PRO A 156 -5.69 26.01 3.93
CA PRO A 156 -5.24 26.96 2.94
C PRO A 156 -6.01 26.77 1.63
N VAL A 157 -6.46 27.86 1.03
CA VAL A 157 -7.09 27.84 -0.29
C VAL A 157 -6.02 28.04 -1.36
N GLN A 158 -6.04 27.19 -2.39
CA GLN A 158 -5.23 27.37 -3.60
C GLN A 158 -6.15 27.41 -4.82
N GLY A 159 -5.99 28.43 -5.67
CA GLY A 159 -6.96 28.76 -6.72
C GLY A 159 -8.09 29.64 -6.18
N ALA A 160 -9.33 29.36 -6.60
CA ALA A 160 -10.48 30.19 -6.28
C ALA A 160 -11.53 29.41 -5.47
N ALA A 161 -11.49 29.46 -4.14
CA ALA A 161 -12.51 28.78 -3.33
C ALA A 161 -13.93 29.32 -3.57
N THR A 162 -14.91 28.43 -3.50
CA THR A 162 -16.32 28.82 -3.38
C THR A 162 -16.66 28.90 -1.90
N PRO A 163 -17.09 30.06 -1.36
CA PRO A 163 -17.40 30.17 0.06
C PRO A 163 -18.46 29.17 0.51
N VAL A 164 -18.24 28.47 1.64
CA VAL A 164 -19.22 27.51 2.22
C VAL A 164 -20.61 28.12 2.39
N ARG A 165 -20.68 29.41 2.76
CA ARG A 165 -21.95 30.16 2.87
C ARG A 165 -22.77 30.18 1.57
N THR A 166 -22.12 30.10 0.42
CA THR A 166 -22.80 30.06 -0.90
C THR A 166 -23.57 28.75 -1.04
N PHE A 167 -22.95 27.61 -0.71
CA PHE A 167 -23.62 26.31 -0.71
C PHE A 167 -24.75 26.27 0.32
N ARG A 168 -24.50 26.75 1.55
CA ARG A 168 -25.55 26.81 2.59
C ARG A 168 -26.80 27.55 2.08
N ARG A 169 -26.63 28.71 1.46
CA ARG A 169 -27.75 29.48 0.88
C ARG A 169 -28.51 28.70 -0.19
N VAL A 170 -27.80 28.05 -1.11
CA VAL A 170 -28.41 27.25 -2.20
C VAL A 170 -29.18 26.06 -1.63
N PHE A 171 -28.55 25.27 -0.75
CA PHE A 171 -29.19 24.11 -0.11
C PHE A 171 -30.42 24.50 0.70
N THR A 172 -30.35 25.58 1.48
CA THR A 172 -31.52 26.13 2.19
C THR A 172 -32.64 26.52 1.23
N SER A 173 -32.33 27.18 0.10
CA SER A 173 -33.35 27.56 -0.90
C SER A 173 -34.01 26.38 -1.60
N LEU A 174 -33.33 25.23 -1.64
CA LEU A 174 -33.83 23.98 -2.22
C LEU A 174 -34.53 23.07 -1.18
N GLY A 175 -34.56 23.46 0.10
CA GLY A 175 -35.08 22.61 1.17
C GLY A 175 -34.24 21.35 1.43
N LEU A 176 -32.95 21.37 1.07
CA LEU A 176 -32.01 20.26 1.25
C LEU A 176 -31.12 20.47 2.47
N SER A 177 -30.65 19.38 3.08
CA SER A 177 -29.71 19.42 4.20
C SER A 177 -28.26 19.48 3.71
N LEU A 178 -27.45 20.31 4.40
CA LEU A 178 -26.02 20.41 4.16
C LEU A 178 -25.27 20.34 5.50
N THR A 179 -24.56 19.24 5.73
CA THR A 179 -23.75 19.03 6.93
C THR A 179 -22.31 19.48 6.70
N SER A 180 -21.74 20.22 7.64
CA SER A 180 -20.35 20.65 7.58
C SER A 180 -19.46 19.62 8.28
N LEU A 181 -18.40 19.18 7.59
CA LEU A 181 -17.41 18.24 8.12
C LEU A 181 -16.03 18.90 8.11
N THR A 182 -15.32 18.83 9.23
CA THR A 182 -13.90 19.17 9.30
C THR A 182 -13.05 18.06 8.70
N ALA A 183 -11.76 18.32 8.46
CA ALA A 183 -10.84 17.27 8.03
C ALA A 183 -10.77 16.12 9.07
N GLY A 184 -10.79 16.48 10.36
CA GLY A 184 -10.80 15.50 11.45
C GLY A 184 -12.08 14.66 11.51
N ASP A 185 -13.25 15.24 11.21
CA ASP A 185 -14.49 14.46 11.13
C ASP A 185 -14.38 13.40 10.03
N ILE A 186 -13.90 13.79 8.85
CA ILE A 186 -13.75 12.89 7.70
C ILE A 186 -12.74 11.77 8.00
N GLU A 187 -11.59 12.12 8.60
CA GLU A 187 -10.57 11.15 9.02
C GLU A 187 -11.13 10.13 10.03
N ASN A 188 -12.00 10.58 10.95
CA ASN A 188 -12.69 9.73 11.92
C ASN A 188 -13.93 9.01 11.34
N GLY A 189 -14.08 8.97 10.01
CA GLY A 189 -15.12 8.21 9.33
C GLY A 189 -16.49 8.90 9.28
N ALA A 190 -16.57 10.22 9.45
CA ALA A 190 -17.83 10.96 9.31
C ALA A 190 -18.41 10.92 7.89
N LEU A 191 -17.56 10.79 6.86
CA LEU A 191 -18.00 10.68 5.48
C LEU A 191 -18.37 9.22 5.15
N SER A 192 -19.67 8.93 4.96
CA SER A 192 -20.17 7.60 4.62
C SER A 192 -21.41 7.69 3.71
N PRO A 193 -21.57 6.76 2.75
CA PRO A 193 -22.76 6.66 1.89
C PRO A 193 -24.06 6.42 2.68
N ASP A 194 -23.97 5.87 3.89
CA ASP A 194 -25.14 5.65 4.75
C ASP A 194 -25.72 6.98 5.26
N ARG A 195 -24.92 8.04 5.29
CA ARG A 195 -25.30 9.37 5.81
C ARG A 195 -25.44 10.43 4.73
N PHE A 196 -24.65 10.33 3.67
CA PHE A 196 -24.54 11.35 2.64
C PHE A 196 -24.61 10.74 1.25
N ASP A 197 -25.21 11.48 0.34
CA ASP A 197 -25.29 11.15 -1.08
C ASP A 197 -24.25 11.97 -1.88
N LEU A 198 -23.92 13.18 -1.40
CA LEU A 198 -22.96 14.10 -2.02
C LEU A 198 -21.91 14.59 -1.02
N PHE A 199 -20.66 14.64 -1.45
CA PHE A 199 -19.59 15.35 -0.77
C PHE A 199 -19.09 16.54 -1.61
N ILE A 200 -18.99 17.71 -0.97
CA ILE A 200 -18.56 18.96 -1.61
C ILE A 200 -17.16 19.33 -1.11
N VAL A 201 -16.24 19.56 -2.05
CA VAL A 201 -14.89 20.11 -1.80
C VAL A 201 -14.84 21.54 -2.36
N PRO A 202 -14.98 22.57 -1.51
CA PRO A 202 -15.13 23.95 -1.96
C PRO A 202 -13.81 24.74 -2.03
N THR A 203 -12.67 24.07 -1.80
CA THR A 203 -11.38 24.65 -1.41
C THR A 203 -10.43 24.88 -2.59
N GLY A 204 -10.92 24.77 -3.82
CA GLY A 204 -10.11 24.83 -5.03
C GLY A 204 -9.22 23.59 -5.17
N ALA A 205 -7.91 23.79 -5.31
CA ALA A 205 -6.94 22.71 -5.48
C ALA A 205 -6.59 21.97 -4.18
N THR A 206 -6.84 22.58 -3.02
CA THR A 206 -6.37 22.05 -1.74
C THR A 206 -7.24 20.92 -1.22
N PHE A 207 -6.61 19.82 -0.79
CA PHE A 207 -7.28 18.73 -0.09
C PHE A 207 -6.43 18.16 1.05
N PRO A 208 -7.01 17.86 2.24
CA PRO A 208 -6.29 17.18 3.32
C PRO A 208 -5.97 15.74 2.94
N VAL A 209 -4.69 15.39 2.93
CA VAL A 209 -4.22 14.07 2.48
C VAL A 209 -4.76 12.93 3.37
N THR A 210 -4.96 13.18 4.67
CA THR A 210 -5.49 12.18 5.62
C THR A 210 -6.94 11.81 5.32
N CYS A 211 -7.69 12.67 4.62
CA CYS A 211 -9.08 12.39 4.21
C CYS A 211 -9.18 11.51 2.94
N ARG A 212 -8.05 11.19 2.28
CA ARG A 212 -8.00 10.42 1.03
C ARG A 212 -8.80 9.13 1.10
N LYS A 213 -8.54 8.30 2.12
CA LYS A 213 -9.13 6.97 2.23
C LYS A 213 -10.64 7.03 2.41
N ALA A 214 -11.11 7.92 3.28
CA ALA A 214 -12.55 8.15 3.49
C ALA A 214 -13.25 8.64 2.21
N LEU A 215 -12.60 9.55 1.45
CA LEU A 215 -13.10 9.99 0.15
C LEU A 215 -13.20 8.81 -0.84
N LEU A 216 -12.13 8.02 -1.00
CA LEU A 216 -12.15 6.88 -1.93
C LEU A 216 -13.21 5.85 -1.53
N ALA A 217 -13.35 5.56 -0.23
CA ALA A 217 -14.41 4.67 0.27
C ALA A 217 -15.81 5.20 -0.05
N PHE A 218 -16.03 6.50 0.12
CA PHE A 218 -17.30 7.15 -0.20
C PHE A 218 -17.63 7.08 -1.70
N LEU A 219 -16.67 7.41 -2.58
CA LEU A 219 -16.87 7.39 -4.03
C LEU A 219 -17.04 5.97 -4.59
N THR A 220 -16.24 5.02 -4.10
CA THR A 220 -16.34 3.61 -4.54
C THR A 220 -17.63 2.93 -4.09
N ALA A 221 -18.26 3.45 -3.03
CA ALA A 221 -19.60 3.03 -2.61
C ALA A 221 -20.74 3.75 -3.36
N GLY A 222 -20.42 4.60 -4.35
CA GLY A 222 -21.39 5.29 -5.21
C GLY A 222 -21.84 6.67 -4.72
N GLY A 223 -21.10 7.29 -3.79
CA GLY A 223 -21.31 8.68 -3.42
C GLY A 223 -20.86 9.68 -4.50
N ASP A 224 -21.55 10.81 -4.60
CA ASP A 224 -21.28 11.85 -5.59
C ASP A 224 -20.24 12.86 -5.06
N LEU A 225 -19.39 13.38 -5.95
CA LEU A 225 -18.39 14.41 -5.62
C LEU A 225 -18.64 15.69 -6.41
N LEU A 226 -18.70 16.82 -5.69
CA LEU A 226 -18.65 18.15 -6.29
C LEU A 226 -17.42 18.91 -5.80
N CYS A 227 -16.45 19.10 -6.70
CA CYS A 227 -15.31 19.97 -6.48
C CYS A 227 -15.57 21.33 -7.13
N THR A 228 -15.21 22.42 -6.44
CA THR A 228 -15.32 23.76 -7.01
C THR A 228 -14.05 24.56 -6.75
N GLY A 229 -13.72 25.46 -7.68
CA GLY A 229 -12.62 26.41 -7.50
C GLY A 229 -11.26 26.00 -8.03
N GLY A 230 -11.18 24.86 -8.72
CA GLY A 230 -9.96 24.28 -9.29
C GLY A 230 -10.06 22.76 -9.43
N TYR A 231 -8.98 22.14 -9.93
CA TYR A 231 -8.82 20.69 -9.85
C TYR A 231 -8.49 20.32 -8.42
N ALA A 232 -9.49 19.83 -7.69
CA ALA A 232 -9.27 19.29 -6.35
C ALA A 232 -8.15 18.23 -6.41
N PHE A 233 -7.36 18.16 -5.33
CA PHE A 233 -6.24 17.22 -5.14
C PHE A 233 -4.90 17.62 -5.75
N ASP A 234 -4.83 18.68 -6.57
CA ASP A 234 -3.54 19.21 -7.07
C ASP A 234 -2.63 19.72 -5.95
N GLN A 235 -3.21 20.15 -4.81
CA GLN A 235 -2.45 20.53 -3.63
C GLN A 235 -2.88 19.69 -2.43
N LEU A 236 -2.16 18.60 -2.18
CA LEU A 236 -2.33 17.82 -0.97
C LEU A 236 -1.65 18.53 0.21
N VAL A 237 -2.36 18.62 1.33
CA VAL A 237 -1.83 19.19 2.58
C VAL A 237 -1.98 18.24 3.74
N VAL A 238 -1.08 18.35 4.71
CA VAL A 238 -1.12 17.63 5.97
C VAL A 238 -1.09 18.62 7.13
N ARG A 239 -1.79 18.30 8.22
CA ARG A 239 -1.83 19.13 9.42
C ARG A 239 -0.66 18.77 10.35
N GLU A 240 0.14 19.76 10.69
CA GLU A 240 1.25 19.65 11.65
C GLU A 240 0.97 20.59 12.82
N GLY A 241 0.40 20.03 13.90
CA GLY A 241 -0.12 20.81 15.02
C GLY A 241 -1.24 21.77 14.55
N ASN A 242 -0.96 23.07 14.62
CA ASN A 242 -1.92 24.12 14.23
C ASN A 242 -1.69 24.69 12.83
N LYS A 243 -0.80 24.08 12.03
CA LYS A 243 -0.46 24.58 10.69
C LYS A 243 -0.73 23.52 9.63
N TRP A 244 -1.10 23.96 8.44
CA TRP A 244 -1.18 23.12 7.25
C TRP A 244 0.09 23.29 6.42
N THR A 245 0.67 22.16 6.03
CA THR A 245 1.87 22.12 5.20
C THR A 245 1.57 21.35 3.92
N ALA A 246 2.09 21.83 2.78
CA ALA A 246 2.07 21.07 1.54
C ALA A 246 2.70 19.67 1.76
N PHE A 247 2.00 18.63 1.34
CA PHE A 247 2.38 17.25 1.63
C PHE A 247 3.76 16.90 1.04
N ALA A 248 4.08 17.39 -0.16
CA ALA A 248 5.41 17.25 -0.75
C ALA A 248 6.54 17.85 0.13
N LYS A 249 6.30 19.02 0.73
CA LYS A 249 7.26 19.65 1.66
C LYS A 249 7.39 18.86 2.96
N TYR A 250 6.28 18.30 3.45
CA TYR A 250 6.29 17.40 4.59
C TYR A 250 7.12 16.15 4.29
N GLN A 251 6.89 15.48 3.16
CA GLN A 251 7.63 14.30 2.73
C GLN A 251 9.14 14.58 2.60
N GLU A 252 9.53 15.70 1.98
CA GLU A 252 10.94 16.06 1.87
C GLU A 252 11.58 16.25 3.26
N ARG A 253 10.91 16.93 4.19
CA ARG A 253 11.43 17.05 5.56
C ARG A 253 11.53 15.71 6.28
N GLN A 254 10.54 14.83 6.12
CA GLN A 254 10.61 13.48 6.72
C GLN A 254 11.77 12.69 6.11
N ARG A 255 12.02 12.79 4.80
CA ARG A 255 13.18 12.19 4.14
C ARG A 255 14.49 12.74 4.70
N GLN A 256 14.62 14.05 4.86
CA GLN A 256 15.82 14.68 5.45
C GLN A 256 16.02 14.28 6.92
N ARG A 257 14.94 14.16 7.69
CA ARG A 257 14.99 13.63 9.06
C ARG A 257 15.46 12.18 9.06
N ALA A 258 14.90 11.33 8.20
CA ALA A 258 15.26 9.92 8.11
C ALA A 258 16.73 9.72 7.73
N ARG A 259 17.30 10.58 6.86
CA ARG A 259 18.74 10.60 6.55
C ARG A 259 19.65 10.89 7.74
N ARG A 260 19.11 11.41 8.85
CA ARG A 260 19.83 11.75 10.08
C ARG A 260 19.41 10.86 11.25
N THR A 261 18.55 9.87 11.02
CA THR A 261 18.18 8.89 12.03
C THR A 261 19.21 7.77 12.01
N HIS A 262 20.26 7.92 12.81
CA HIS A 262 21.30 6.90 12.95
C HIS A 262 20.77 5.65 13.64
N ILE A 263 21.22 4.49 13.18
CA ILE A 263 21.05 3.25 13.94
C ILE A 263 22.03 3.21 15.11
N GLU A 264 21.79 2.33 16.07
CA GLU A 264 22.70 2.09 17.18
C GLU A 264 24.09 1.72 16.64
N ASN A 265 25.13 2.41 17.12
CA ASN A 265 26.51 2.28 16.63
C ASN A 265 26.66 2.26 15.09
N GLY A 266 25.82 3.02 14.37
CA GLY A 266 25.81 3.04 12.90
C GLY A 266 27.10 3.59 12.26
N GLY A 267 27.95 4.27 13.03
CA GLY A 267 29.26 4.75 12.60
C GLY A 267 30.45 4.02 13.22
N PHE A 268 30.26 2.87 13.87
CA PHE A 268 31.35 2.05 14.42
C PHE A 268 32.27 2.72 15.47
N GLU A 269 31.87 3.87 16.02
CA GLU A 269 32.65 4.59 17.03
C GLU A 269 32.80 3.77 18.32
N ASP A 270 31.82 2.91 18.63
CA ASP A 270 31.87 1.94 19.73
C ASP A 270 32.34 0.54 19.25
N GLY A 271 33.27 0.54 18.29
CA GLY A 271 33.83 -0.68 17.71
C GLY A 271 32.76 -1.54 17.04
N SER A 272 32.81 -2.86 17.27
CA SER A 272 31.87 -3.82 16.67
C SER A 272 30.59 -4.04 17.49
N ASN A 273 30.32 -3.25 18.53
CA ASN A 273 29.10 -3.42 19.33
C ASN A 273 27.86 -3.28 18.42
N HIS A 274 26.86 -4.15 18.61
CA HIS A 274 25.63 -4.25 17.79
C HIS A 274 25.82 -4.74 16.35
N TRP A 275 27.07 -4.97 15.93
CA TRP A 275 27.42 -5.50 14.62
C TRP A 275 27.89 -6.96 14.72
N LEU A 276 27.42 -7.80 13.81
CA LEU A 276 27.91 -9.15 13.60
C LEU A 276 28.88 -9.17 12.41
N ALA A 277 30.13 -9.57 12.68
CA ALA A 277 31.17 -9.78 11.67
C ALA A 277 31.12 -11.21 11.12
N ASP A 278 31.19 -11.36 9.80
CA ASP A 278 31.29 -12.66 9.14
C ASP A 278 32.77 -13.09 8.99
N GLY A 279 33.41 -13.34 10.13
CA GLY A 279 34.78 -13.84 10.21
C GLY A 279 35.87 -12.76 10.25
N PRO A 280 37.15 -13.16 10.10
CA PRO A 280 38.31 -12.30 10.37
C PRO A 280 38.57 -11.25 9.28
N ALA A 281 37.87 -11.32 8.14
CA ALA A 281 37.94 -10.32 7.08
C ALA A 281 37.27 -8.99 7.45
N CYS A 282 36.49 -8.97 8.53
CA CYS A 282 35.84 -7.79 9.08
C CYS A 282 36.66 -7.20 10.24
N SER A 283 36.97 -5.92 10.19
CA SER A 283 37.68 -5.20 11.24
C SER A 283 37.16 -3.77 11.39
N ILE A 284 37.51 -3.11 12.49
CA ILE A 284 37.29 -1.67 12.64
C ILE A 284 38.51 -0.95 12.07
N GLU A 285 38.30 0.06 11.23
CA GLU A 285 39.34 0.94 10.73
C GLU A 285 39.37 2.21 11.57
N GLU A 286 40.55 2.64 12.00
CA GLU A 286 40.75 3.89 12.74
C GLU A 286 41.38 4.94 11.82
N GLY A 287 40.88 6.18 11.85
CA GLY A 287 41.42 7.30 11.07
C GLY A 287 40.98 7.38 9.61
N LEU A 288 40.23 6.38 9.11
CA LEU A 288 39.56 6.42 7.81
C LEU A 288 38.07 6.15 8.01
N ALA A 289 37.29 7.24 8.04
CA ALA A 289 35.85 7.23 8.28
C ALA A 289 35.16 8.30 7.41
N ALA A 290 33.86 8.15 7.18
CA ALA A 290 33.03 9.17 6.54
C ALA A 290 32.65 10.27 7.53
N SER A 291 32.37 9.90 8.78
CA SER A 291 32.25 10.81 9.91
C SER A 291 32.92 10.20 11.15
N GLY A 292 33.15 11.01 12.19
CA GLY A 292 33.83 10.51 13.38
C GLY A 292 35.28 10.07 13.12
N SER A 293 35.68 8.97 13.73
CA SER A 293 37.07 8.48 13.76
C SER A 293 37.22 7.03 13.34
N ARG A 294 36.11 6.28 13.24
CA ARG A 294 36.10 4.84 12.96
C ARG A 294 35.14 4.48 11.85
N SER A 295 35.41 3.37 11.16
CA SER A 295 34.47 2.78 10.22
C SER A 295 34.56 1.25 10.23
N GLY A 296 33.51 0.59 9.73
CA GLY A 296 33.51 -0.85 9.52
C GLY A 296 34.24 -1.18 8.23
N LYS A 297 35.28 -2.02 8.29
CA LYS A 297 36.06 -2.46 7.13
C LYS A 297 35.83 -3.92 6.83
N VAL A 298 35.81 -4.27 5.55
CA VAL A 298 35.85 -5.65 5.06
C VAL A 298 36.97 -5.76 4.03
N THR A 299 37.91 -6.69 4.21
CA THR A 299 38.98 -6.95 3.23
C THR A 299 39.01 -8.42 2.86
N VAL A 300 38.85 -8.71 1.58
CA VAL A 300 38.87 -10.07 1.02
C VAL A 300 39.95 -10.14 -0.05
N GLN A 301 40.85 -11.13 0.04
CA GLN A 301 41.94 -11.29 -0.93
C GLN A 301 41.58 -12.20 -2.11
N ASP A 302 40.76 -13.22 -1.87
CA ASP A 302 40.34 -14.19 -2.87
C ASP A 302 38.91 -13.92 -3.32
N ALA A 303 38.73 -13.68 -4.63
CA ALA A 303 37.44 -13.39 -5.24
C ALA A 303 36.47 -14.59 -5.22
N GLY A 304 36.90 -15.77 -4.80
CA GLY A 304 36.02 -16.92 -4.55
C GLY A 304 35.24 -16.86 -3.23
N GLN A 305 35.56 -15.90 -2.33
CA GLN A 305 34.95 -15.77 -1.01
C GLN A 305 34.17 -14.45 -0.85
N GLY A 306 33.47 -14.33 0.28
CA GLY A 306 32.81 -13.10 0.70
C GLY A 306 32.89 -12.94 2.21
N SER A 307 32.64 -11.73 2.69
CA SER A 307 32.50 -11.42 4.11
C SER A 307 31.71 -10.13 4.25
N ARG A 308 31.13 -9.90 5.43
CA ARG A 308 30.22 -8.78 5.65
C ARG A 308 30.06 -8.41 7.12
N TRP A 309 29.72 -7.14 7.32
CA TRP A 309 29.07 -6.66 8.52
C TRP A 309 27.57 -6.85 8.43
N THR A 310 26.95 -7.24 9.55
CA THR A 310 25.49 -7.39 9.68
C THR A 310 24.99 -6.62 10.90
N HIS A 311 23.92 -5.85 10.72
CA HIS A 311 23.23 -5.17 11.82
C HIS A 311 21.73 -5.49 11.78
N ARG A 312 21.12 -5.76 12.93
CA ARG A 312 19.66 -5.91 13.01
C ARG A 312 19.00 -4.54 13.11
N LEU A 313 18.09 -4.22 12.19
CA LEU A 313 17.38 -2.95 12.20
C LEU A 313 16.15 -3.01 13.11
N THR A 314 15.92 -1.96 13.89
CA THR A 314 14.71 -1.78 14.69
C THR A 314 13.65 -1.09 13.84
N VAL A 315 12.78 -1.90 13.23
CA VAL A 315 11.72 -1.45 12.30
C VAL A 315 10.42 -2.18 12.57
N GLU A 316 9.30 -1.58 12.18
CA GLU A 316 7.97 -2.19 12.32
C GLU A 316 7.49 -2.82 11.00
N PRO A 317 6.89 -4.02 11.04
CA PRO A 317 6.30 -4.65 9.86
C PRO A 317 5.24 -3.77 9.20
N GLY A 318 5.26 -3.71 7.87
CA GLY A 318 4.32 -2.93 7.07
C GLY A 318 4.61 -1.44 6.97
N LYS A 319 5.61 -0.92 7.68
CA LYS A 319 6.06 0.47 7.55
C LYS A 319 7.12 0.61 6.46
N THR A 320 7.35 1.85 6.03
CA THR A 320 8.37 2.20 5.02
C THR A 320 9.51 2.98 5.67
N TYR A 321 10.75 2.66 5.30
CA TYR A 321 11.95 3.31 5.85
C TYR A 321 12.87 3.80 4.73
N LEU A 322 13.55 4.92 4.97
CA LEU A 322 14.75 5.29 4.23
C LEU A 322 15.96 4.69 4.97
N ILE A 323 16.66 3.78 4.30
CA ILE A 323 17.88 3.16 4.81
C ILE A 323 19.05 3.64 3.95
N GLY A 324 20.16 4.00 4.59
CA GLY A 324 21.35 4.43 3.86
C GLY A 324 22.61 4.39 4.69
N ALA A 325 23.74 4.37 4.00
CA ALA A 325 25.07 4.35 4.59
C ALA A 325 26.07 5.10 3.70
N ALA A 326 27.14 5.60 4.29
CA ALA A 326 28.34 5.99 3.56
C ALA A 326 29.12 4.74 3.16
N LEU A 327 29.54 4.69 1.89
CA LEU A 327 30.26 3.57 1.30
C LEU A 327 31.50 4.08 0.59
N ARG A 328 32.66 3.52 0.95
CA ARG A 328 33.92 3.63 0.22
C ARG A 328 34.41 2.24 -0.12
N TYR A 329 35.08 2.09 -1.26
CA TYR A 329 35.61 0.80 -1.67
C TYR A 329 36.83 0.96 -2.56
N GLU A 330 37.70 -0.05 -2.55
CA GLU A 330 38.96 -0.04 -3.27
C GLU A 330 39.26 -1.41 -3.87
N ASN A 331 39.66 -1.39 -5.14
CA ASN A 331 40.08 -2.55 -5.92
C ASN A 331 39.11 -3.72 -5.81
N VAL A 332 37.80 -3.45 -5.86
CA VAL A 332 36.77 -4.49 -5.84
C VAL A 332 36.70 -5.16 -7.21
N HIS A 333 37.04 -6.44 -7.28
CA HIS A 333 37.08 -7.21 -8.53
C HIS A 333 36.76 -8.68 -8.27
N GLY A 334 36.38 -9.39 -9.33
CA GLY A 334 35.96 -10.79 -9.25
C GLY A 334 34.76 -11.07 -10.15
N SER A 335 34.01 -12.11 -9.82
CA SER A 335 32.80 -12.48 -10.57
C SER A 335 31.58 -11.63 -10.17
N HIS A 336 31.64 -10.96 -9.01
CA HIS A 336 30.54 -10.20 -8.42
C HIS A 336 31.04 -8.86 -7.85
N TYR A 337 30.58 -8.44 -6.66
CA TYR A 337 30.60 -7.03 -6.24
C TYR A 337 30.69 -6.83 -4.72
N ALA A 338 31.05 -5.62 -4.33
CA ALA A 338 30.77 -5.07 -3.01
C ALA A 338 29.33 -4.55 -2.95
N TYR A 339 28.67 -4.67 -1.80
CA TYR A 339 27.24 -4.35 -1.69
C TYR A 339 26.82 -3.74 -0.37
N LEU A 340 25.69 -3.03 -0.44
CA LEU A 340 24.83 -2.71 0.70
C LEU A 340 23.45 -3.31 0.46
N ALA A 341 22.89 -3.96 1.47
CA ALA A 341 21.60 -4.61 1.33
C ALA A 341 20.74 -4.60 2.59
N VAL A 342 19.44 -4.82 2.38
CA VAL A 342 18.46 -5.04 3.45
C VAL A 342 17.73 -6.36 3.18
N TYR A 343 17.79 -7.28 4.13
CA TYR A 343 17.22 -8.62 4.04
C TYR A 343 16.14 -8.77 5.12
N GLN A 344 15.02 -9.40 4.77
CA GLN A 344 13.85 -9.50 5.63
C GLN A 344 13.44 -10.96 5.77
N TYR A 345 13.29 -11.43 7.00
CA TYR A 345 13.00 -12.82 7.33
C TYR A 345 11.74 -12.94 8.18
N ASP A 346 10.98 -14.03 8.00
CA ASP A 346 9.86 -14.39 8.87
C ASP A 346 10.34 -14.98 10.21
N ALA A 347 9.40 -15.40 11.05
CA ALA A 347 9.67 -15.96 12.38
C ALA A 347 10.46 -17.28 12.31
N GLU A 348 10.31 -18.02 11.21
CA GLU A 348 10.96 -19.30 10.95
C GLU A 348 12.36 -19.14 10.31
N GLY A 349 12.77 -17.89 10.03
CA GLY A 349 14.06 -17.58 9.41
C GLY A 349 14.09 -17.76 7.89
N LYS A 350 12.92 -17.92 7.24
CA LYS A 350 12.83 -17.92 5.78
C LYS A 350 12.90 -16.50 5.25
N LEU A 351 13.69 -16.31 4.19
CA LEU A 351 13.83 -15.03 3.51
C LEU A 351 12.52 -14.67 2.81
N LEU A 352 11.92 -13.55 3.22
CA LEU A 352 10.69 -12.99 2.65
C LEU A 352 10.99 -12.07 1.47
N ALA A 353 11.94 -11.16 1.66
CA ALA A 353 12.34 -10.18 0.67
C ALA A 353 13.78 -9.72 0.95
N PHE A 354 14.47 -9.30 -0.10
CA PHE A 354 15.75 -8.62 0.04
C PHE A 354 15.89 -7.53 -1.03
N ARG A 355 16.76 -6.55 -0.76
CA ARG A 355 17.16 -5.55 -1.73
C ARG A 355 18.63 -5.22 -1.53
N ASP A 356 19.43 -5.54 -2.54
CA ASP A 356 20.77 -4.99 -2.72
C ASP A 356 20.61 -3.61 -3.36
N PHE A 357 20.81 -2.55 -2.58
CA PHE A 357 20.57 -1.18 -3.06
C PHE A 357 21.85 -0.46 -3.49
N ALA A 358 23.01 -1.07 -3.25
CA ALA A 358 24.26 -0.70 -3.89
C ALA A 358 24.99 -1.99 -4.28
N GLN A 359 25.48 -2.05 -5.52
CA GLN A 359 26.33 -3.10 -6.05
C GLN A 359 27.44 -2.41 -6.86
N VAL A 360 28.69 -2.57 -6.45
CA VAL A 360 29.81 -1.78 -6.96
C VAL A 360 31.06 -2.62 -7.20
N THR A 361 31.87 -2.19 -8.17
CA THR A 361 33.17 -2.76 -8.54
C THR A 361 34.17 -1.63 -8.81
N GLY A 362 35.47 -1.92 -8.77
CA GLY A 362 36.54 -0.94 -8.93
C GLY A 362 36.88 -0.22 -7.62
N SER A 363 37.12 1.09 -7.69
CA SER A 363 37.44 1.93 -6.53
C SER A 363 36.64 3.23 -6.57
N GLN A 364 36.18 3.68 -5.41
CA GLN A 364 35.53 4.98 -5.25
C GLN A 364 35.69 5.46 -3.82
N ASP A 365 35.91 6.77 -3.69
CA ASP A 365 35.85 7.45 -2.38
C ASP A 365 34.42 7.42 -1.81
N TRP A 366 34.28 7.85 -0.56
CA TRP A 366 33.04 7.91 0.20
C TRP A 366 31.90 8.51 -0.61
N THR A 367 30.86 7.70 -0.81
CA THR A 367 29.58 8.15 -1.35
C THR A 367 28.44 7.59 -0.53
N ARG A 368 27.42 8.42 -0.31
CA ARG A 368 26.22 8.00 0.38
C ARG A 368 25.31 7.22 -0.57
N ARG A 369 24.84 6.05 -0.14
CA ARG A 369 23.90 5.20 -0.86
C ARG A 369 22.65 5.02 -0.01
N GLU A 370 21.47 5.09 -0.65
CA GLU A 370 20.19 5.08 0.05
C GLU A 370 19.14 4.28 -0.73
N ALA A 371 18.20 3.68 -0.01
CA ALA A 371 17.00 3.08 -0.57
C ALA A 371 15.79 3.29 0.33
N VAL A 372 14.63 3.43 -0.31
CA VAL A 372 13.32 3.33 0.34
C VAL A 372 12.94 1.86 0.39
N ILE A 373 12.72 1.33 1.59
CA ILE A 373 12.40 -0.08 1.84
C ILE A 373 11.06 -0.18 2.54
N SER A 374 10.11 -0.89 1.93
CA SER A 374 8.87 -1.30 2.59
C SER A 374 9.13 -2.61 3.35
N ILE A 375 8.83 -2.61 4.65
CA ILE A 375 9.03 -3.79 5.50
C ILE A 375 7.86 -4.76 5.28
N HIS A 376 8.18 -6.00 4.96
CA HIS A 376 7.21 -7.06 4.71
C HIS A 376 6.33 -7.25 5.97
N PRO A 377 5.00 -7.43 5.83
CA PRO A 377 4.10 -7.52 6.99
C PRO A 377 4.36 -8.71 7.91
N GLN A 378 4.99 -9.76 7.38
CA GLN A 378 5.38 -10.96 8.12
C GLN A 378 6.84 -10.94 8.59
N ALA A 379 7.61 -9.87 8.32
CA ALA A 379 9.00 -9.80 8.74
C ALA A 379 9.08 -9.71 10.27
N THR A 380 9.89 -10.57 10.87
CA THR A 380 10.23 -10.50 12.31
C THR A 380 11.67 -10.08 12.53
N THR A 381 12.50 -10.25 11.49
CA THR A 381 13.91 -9.89 11.49
C THR A 381 14.24 -9.15 10.20
N VAL A 382 14.80 -7.95 10.34
CA VAL A 382 15.29 -7.14 9.23
C VAL A 382 16.75 -6.83 9.47
N LEU A 383 17.60 -7.20 8.51
CA LEU A 383 19.05 -7.10 8.61
C LEU A 383 19.59 -6.15 7.55
N PHE A 384 20.44 -5.24 7.97
CA PHE A 384 21.32 -4.49 7.08
C PHE A 384 22.63 -5.26 6.90
N HIS A 385 23.12 -5.34 5.66
CA HIS A 385 24.39 -5.95 5.31
C HIS A 385 25.27 -4.97 4.53
N ALA A 386 26.57 -5.01 4.81
CA ALA A 386 27.59 -4.33 4.03
C ALA A 386 28.81 -5.25 3.89
N GLY A 387 29.23 -5.54 2.66
CA GLY A 387 30.33 -6.50 2.46
C GLY A 387 30.68 -6.79 1.01
N LEU A 388 31.47 -7.84 0.80
CA LEU A 388 31.85 -8.36 -0.52
C LEU A 388 31.17 -9.71 -0.74
N TYR A 389 30.62 -9.92 -1.93
CA TYR A 389 30.06 -11.19 -2.38
C TYR A 389 30.87 -11.66 -3.58
N LEU A 390 31.54 -12.83 -3.48
CA LEU A 390 32.34 -13.44 -4.55
C LEU A 390 33.26 -12.43 -5.28
N ALA A 391 33.91 -11.59 -4.46
CA ALA A 391 34.77 -10.50 -4.90
C ALA A 391 35.90 -10.29 -3.89
N ALA A 392 37.08 -9.96 -4.43
CA ALA A 392 38.23 -9.49 -3.67
C ALA A 392 38.27 -7.96 -3.70
N GLY A 393 38.93 -7.37 -2.71
CA GLY A 393 39.05 -5.93 -2.53
C GLY A 393 38.77 -5.51 -1.09
N THR A 394 38.63 -4.20 -0.90
CA THR A 394 38.32 -3.61 0.40
C THR A 394 37.09 -2.73 0.31
N LEU A 395 36.20 -2.87 1.30
CA LEU A 395 35.03 -2.02 1.52
C LEU A 395 35.13 -1.39 2.89
N TRP A 396 34.72 -0.12 2.99
CA TRP A 396 34.44 0.57 4.23
C TRP A 396 32.99 1.05 4.25
N VAL A 397 32.33 0.89 5.39
CA VAL A 397 30.96 1.32 5.63
C VAL A 397 30.91 2.16 6.90
N ASP A 398 30.12 3.23 6.85
CA ASP A 398 29.98 4.19 7.95
C ASP A 398 28.62 4.92 7.84
N ASP A 399 28.26 5.71 8.85
CA ASP A 399 27.06 6.56 8.90
C ASP A 399 25.76 5.84 8.51
N VAL A 400 25.56 4.64 9.06
CA VAL A 400 24.35 3.86 8.78
C VAL A 400 23.14 4.49 9.46
N THR A 401 22.09 4.69 8.67
CA THR A 401 20.84 5.35 9.06
C THR A 401 19.65 4.52 8.64
N CYS A 402 18.61 4.56 9.46
CA CYS A 402 17.32 3.93 9.20
C CYS A 402 16.23 4.80 9.84
N GLY A 403 15.48 5.52 9.01
CA GLY A 403 14.40 6.38 9.48
C GLY A 403 13.08 6.07 8.79
N GLU A 404 12.00 6.02 9.57
CA GLU A 404 10.64 5.82 9.05
C GLU A 404 10.26 6.96 8.09
N LEU A 405 9.62 6.60 6.99
CA LEU A 405 8.99 7.52 6.06
C LEU A 405 7.47 7.41 6.19
N PRO A 406 6.74 8.53 6.04
CA PRO A 406 5.29 8.47 5.94
C PRO A 406 4.87 7.68 4.70
N SER A 407 3.69 7.06 4.75
CA SER A 407 3.07 6.43 3.58
C SER A 407 3.03 7.40 2.40
N GLU A 408 3.33 6.88 1.22
CA GLU A 408 3.12 7.64 0.00
C GLU A 408 1.63 7.68 -0.30
N GLU A 409 1.06 8.88 -0.31
CA GLU A 409 -0.36 9.08 -0.62
C GLU A 409 -0.48 9.65 -2.03
N ARG A 410 -1.14 8.90 -2.91
CA ARG A 410 -1.48 9.34 -4.26
C ARG A 410 -3.00 9.46 -4.38
N ILE A 411 -3.48 10.68 -4.50
CA ILE A 411 -4.79 10.96 -5.10
C ILE A 411 -4.45 11.42 -6.50
N ASN A 412 -5.08 10.87 -7.55
CA ASN A 412 -4.85 11.29 -8.93
C ASN A 412 -4.91 12.83 -9.02
N GLY A 413 -3.74 13.45 -8.99
CA GLY A 413 -3.52 14.86 -9.18
C GLY A 413 -2.69 14.92 -10.45
N HIS A 414 -3.33 15.35 -11.53
CA HIS A 414 -2.76 15.64 -12.84
C HIS A 414 -1.71 14.66 -13.43
N TYR A 415 -2.15 13.98 -14.50
CA TYR A 415 -1.39 13.08 -15.39
C TYR A 415 -1.06 11.72 -14.75
N GLY A 416 -1.81 10.70 -15.18
CA GLY A 416 -1.37 9.31 -15.03
C GLY A 416 -0.14 9.10 -15.89
N GLU A 417 1.04 9.13 -15.25
CA GLU A 417 2.25 8.45 -15.71
C GLU A 417 2.58 7.30 -14.77
#